data_AF-A0A4R5TXJ4-F1
#
_entry.id   AF-A0A4R5TXJ4-F1
#
_cell.length_a   1.000
_cell.length_b   1.000
_cell.length_c   1.000
_cell.angle_alpha   90.00
_cell.angle_beta   90.00
_cell.angle_gamma   90.00
#
_symmetry.space_group_name_H-M   'P 1'
#
loop_
_entity.id
_entity.type
_entity.pdbx_description
1 polymer ?
#
loop_
_entity_poly.entity_id
_entity_poly.type
_entity_poly.pdbx_seq_one_letter_code
_entity_poly.pdbx_strand_id
1 'polypeptide(L)'
;MGSSKRYRAYYSKLMDARIEEFVMREELIMLTAAELDLESNQPVDFQDPRRVYAWIRYPSKAVRVQVHALACTRTAVKIHFFEPLIMIQREGWVWRGAVTPAKD
;
A
#
# COMPACT_ATOMS: atom_id res chain seq x y z
N MET A 1 -28.63 1.03 5.14
CA MET A 1 -27.52 0.17 5.61
C MET A 1 -26.26 1.01 5.65
N GLY A 2 -25.83 1.38 6.85
CA GLY A 2 -24.84 2.42 7.10
C GLY A 2 -23.42 1.89 7.18
N SER A 3 -22.58 2.27 6.22
CA SER A 3 -21.16 1.97 6.23
C SER A 3 -20.35 3.23 6.58
N SER A 4 -19.39 3.06 7.50
CA SER A 4 -18.13 3.82 7.55
C SER A 4 -18.09 5.24 8.16
N LYS A 5 -18.74 5.50 9.30
CA LYS A 5 -18.40 6.71 10.10
C LYS A 5 -17.35 6.45 11.19
N ARG A 6 -17.38 5.26 11.81
CA ARG A 6 -16.44 4.89 12.89
C ARG A 6 -15.08 4.42 12.38
N TYR A 7 -15.06 3.78 11.21
CA TYR A 7 -13.84 3.24 10.59
C TYR A 7 -12.84 4.33 10.20
N ARG A 8 -13.36 5.47 9.71
CA ARG A 8 -12.56 6.65 9.32
C ARG A 8 -11.91 7.37 10.52
N ALA A 9 -12.61 7.41 11.65
CA ALA A 9 -12.16 8.13 12.84
C ALA A 9 -11.03 7.41 13.61
N TYR A 10 -10.98 6.08 13.54
CA TYR A 10 -9.95 5.27 14.20
C TYR A 10 -8.58 5.35 13.50
N TYR A 11 -8.56 5.35 12.17
CA TYR A 11 -7.32 5.53 11.40
C TYR A 11 -6.82 6.98 11.38
N SER A 12 -7.71 7.97 11.46
CA SER A 12 -7.33 9.39 11.55
C SER A 12 -6.35 9.64 12.69
N LYS A 13 -6.64 9.13 13.90
CA LYS A 13 -5.83 9.38 15.10
C LYS A 13 -4.46 8.68 15.11
N LEU A 14 -4.29 7.61 14.32
CA LEU A 14 -3.02 6.89 14.18
C LEU A 14 -2.16 7.42 13.02
N MET A 15 -2.78 8.06 12.03
CA MET A 15 -2.11 8.72 10.91
C MET A 15 -1.53 10.10 11.30
N ASP A 16 -2.21 10.84 12.19
CA ASP A 16 -1.86 12.23 12.52
C ASP A 16 -0.45 12.38 13.13
N ALA A 17 0.00 11.51 14.04
CA ALA A 17 1.20 11.82 14.84
C ALA A 17 2.58 11.48 14.22
N ARG A 18 2.65 10.80 13.06
CA ARG A 18 3.94 10.29 12.50
C ARG A 18 4.13 10.58 11.00
N ILE A 19 3.07 10.89 10.27
CA ILE A 19 3.09 11.09 8.82
C ILE A 19 3.29 12.58 8.45
N GLU A 20 3.08 13.50 9.40
CA GLU A 20 2.87 14.92 9.11
C GLU A 20 4.06 15.71 8.53
N GLU A 21 5.34 15.40 8.82
CA GLU A 21 6.33 16.45 8.55
C GLU A 21 7.13 16.36 7.23
N PHE A 22 7.22 15.20 6.54
CA PHE A 22 8.15 15.12 5.39
C PHE A 22 7.76 14.21 4.21
N VAL A 23 6.62 13.51 4.19
CA VAL A 23 6.38 12.43 3.19
C VAL A 23 5.76 12.92 1.86
N MET A 24 5.10 14.08 1.81
CA MET A 24 3.97 14.25 0.86
C MET A 24 4.13 15.26 -0.28
N ARG A 25 5.32 15.38 -0.87
CA ARG A 25 5.46 16.02 -2.20
C ARG A 25 6.15 15.15 -3.24
N GLU A 26 6.75 14.05 -2.81
CA GLU A 26 7.48 13.20 -3.73
C GLU A 26 6.54 12.14 -4.31
N GLU A 27 6.73 11.84 -5.59
CA GLU A 27 6.01 10.75 -6.23
C GLU A 27 6.55 9.42 -5.73
N LEU A 28 5.64 8.57 -5.27
CA LEU A 28 5.98 7.23 -4.81
C LEU A 28 6.57 6.40 -5.95
N ILE A 29 7.49 5.50 -5.60
CA ILE A 29 8.16 4.61 -6.56
C ILE A 29 7.55 3.22 -6.43
N MET A 30 6.77 2.83 -7.43
CA MET A 30 6.22 1.47 -7.59
C MET A 30 7.01 0.70 -8.64
N LEU A 31 6.82 -0.62 -8.66
CA LEU A 31 7.35 -1.45 -9.73
C LEU A 31 6.71 -1.06 -11.07
N THR A 32 7.57 -0.92 -12.06
CA THR A 32 7.21 -0.69 -13.47
C THR A 32 6.71 -1.98 -14.12
N ALA A 33 6.07 -1.86 -15.29
CA ALA A 33 5.62 -3.03 -16.06
C ALA A 33 6.78 -3.98 -16.42
N ALA A 34 7.96 -3.42 -16.75
CA ALA A 34 9.15 -4.21 -17.07
C ALA A 34 9.69 -4.98 -15.86
N GLU A 35 9.68 -4.39 -14.66
CA GLU A 35 10.08 -5.08 -13.42
C GLU A 35 9.07 -6.15 -13.00
N LEU A 36 7.79 -5.96 -13.33
CA LEU A 36 6.73 -6.91 -13.00
C LEU A 36 6.75 -8.15 -13.88
N ASP A 37 7.11 -7.98 -15.16
CA ASP A 37 7.17 -9.07 -16.14
C ASP A 37 5.89 -9.92 -16.09
N LEU A 38 4.73 -9.26 -16.23
CA LEU A 38 3.41 -9.88 -16.03
C LEU A 38 3.09 -10.97 -17.07
N GLU A 39 3.76 -10.94 -18.23
CA GLU A 39 3.65 -11.99 -19.24
C GLU A 39 4.19 -13.32 -18.71
N SER A 40 5.34 -13.28 -18.00
CA SER A 40 5.95 -14.46 -17.39
C SER A 40 5.43 -14.72 -15.97
N ASN A 41 4.93 -13.69 -15.29
CA ASN A 41 4.49 -13.74 -13.90
C ASN A 41 3.03 -13.29 -13.77
N GLN A 42 2.11 -14.15 -14.20
CA GLN A 42 0.67 -13.88 -14.11
C GLN A 42 0.25 -13.61 -12.65
N PRO A 43 -0.45 -12.49 -12.38
CA PRO A 43 -1.04 -12.19 -11.08
C PRO A 43 -2.08 -13.22 -10.65
N VAL A 44 -2.08 -13.52 -9.36
CA VAL A 44 -3.17 -14.23 -8.67
C VAL A 44 -3.86 -13.23 -7.75
N ASP A 45 -5.13 -12.97 -8.01
CA ASP A 45 -5.96 -12.11 -7.17
C ASP A 45 -6.30 -12.80 -5.84
N PHE A 46 -6.35 -12.02 -4.77
CA PHE A 46 -6.89 -12.50 -3.51
C PHE A 46 -8.41 -12.38 -3.54
N GLN A 47 -9.11 -13.42 -3.03
CA GLN A 47 -10.56 -13.40 -2.90
C GLN A 47 -11.05 -12.19 -2.09
N ASP A 48 -10.34 -11.87 -1.00
CA ASP A 48 -10.56 -10.69 -0.18
C ASP A 48 -9.25 -9.91 0.01
N PRO A 49 -9.29 -8.56 0.02
CA PRO A 49 -8.12 -7.75 0.30
C PRO A 49 -7.48 -8.10 1.65
N ARG A 50 -6.18 -8.41 1.64
CA ARG A 50 -5.45 -8.84 2.85
C ARG A 50 -4.76 -7.66 3.51
N ARG A 51 -4.94 -7.46 4.82
CA ARG A 51 -4.20 -6.42 5.56
C ARG A 51 -2.73 -6.82 5.68
N VAL A 52 -1.83 -5.93 5.26
CA VAL A 52 -0.39 -6.15 5.28
C VAL A 52 0.34 -4.88 5.71
N TYR A 53 1.59 -5.02 6.15
CA TYR A 53 2.52 -3.90 6.18
C TYR A 53 3.42 -3.95 4.95
N ALA A 54 3.48 -2.86 4.20
CA ALA A 54 4.34 -2.71 3.04
C ALA A 54 5.36 -1.58 3.26
N TRP A 55 6.60 -1.80 2.84
CA TRP A 55 7.57 -0.73 2.66
C TRP A 55 7.34 -0.05 1.31
N ILE A 56 6.98 1.23 1.34
CA ILE A 56 6.79 2.07 0.15
C ILE A 56 7.98 3.00 0.02
N ARG A 57 8.55 3.04 -1.19
CA ARG A 57 9.67 3.92 -1.50
C ARG A 57 9.18 5.25 -2.04
N TYR A 58 9.78 6.29 -1.52
CA TYR A 58 9.81 7.64 -2.06
C TYR A 58 11.27 7.93 -2.47
N PRO A 59 11.53 8.88 -3.38
CA PRO A 59 12.88 9.30 -3.75
C PRO A 59 13.82 9.52 -2.57
N SER A 60 13.34 10.16 -1.49
CA SER A 60 14.16 10.48 -0.31
C SER A 60 14.20 9.40 0.76
N LYS A 61 13.23 8.46 0.81
CA LYS A 61 13.07 7.54 1.95
C LYS A 61 12.19 6.34 1.66
N ALA A 62 12.23 5.36 2.55
CA ALA A 62 11.25 4.28 2.60
C ALA A 62 10.39 4.40 3.86
N VAL A 63 9.08 4.23 3.72
CA VAL A 63 8.12 4.29 4.82
C VAL A 63 7.35 2.99 4.90
N ARG A 64 7.19 2.45 6.10
CA ARG A 64 6.35 1.28 6.34
C ARG A 64 4.93 1.73 6.68
N VAL A 65 3.96 1.29 5.90
CA VAL A 65 2.55 1.63 6.09
C VAL A 65 1.68 0.37 6.09
N GLN A 66 0.55 0.43 6.80
CA GLN A 66 -0.46 -0.62 6.74
C GLN A 66 -1.36 -0.38 5.51
N VAL A 67 -1.50 -1.40 4.66
CA VAL A 67 -2.19 -1.33 3.37
C VAL A 67 -3.00 -2.60 3.12
N HIS A 68 -3.78 -2.62 2.06
CA HIS A 68 -4.44 -3.83 1.58
C HIS A 68 -3.68 -4.42 0.40
N ALA A 69 -3.36 -5.71 0.44
CA ALA A 69 -2.87 -6.47 -0.69
C ALA A 69 -4.06 -7.02 -1.49
N LEU A 70 -4.06 -6.79 -2.80
CA LEU A 70 -5.14 -7.17 -3.73
C LEU A 70 -4.81 -8.39 -4.58
N ALA A 71 -3.55 -8.50 -5.00
CA ALA A 71 -3.06 -9.60 -5.83
C ALA A 71 -1.58 -9.84 -5.54
N CYS A 72 -1.06 -11.00 -5.96
CA CYS A 72 0.38 -11.25 -5.94
C CYS A 72 0.85 -11.98 -7.19
N THR A 73 2.10 -11.74 -7.56
CA THR A 73 2.86 -12.60 -8.47
C THR A 73 3.89 -13.40 -7.65
N ARG A 74 4.76 -14.15 -8.34
CA ARG A 74 5.91 -14.81 -7.70
C ARG A 74 6.78 -13.82 -6.92
N THR A 75 6.99 -12.62 -7.46
CA THR A 75 7.99 -11.64 -7.00
C THR A 75 7.39 -10.34 -6.47
N ALA A 76 6.12 -10.04 -6.73
CA ALA A 76 5.50 -8.75 -6.39
C ALA A 76 4.12 -8.91 -5.74
N VAL A 77 3.67 -7.85 -5.07
CA VAL A 77 2.35 -7.75 -4.46
C VAL A 77 1.70 -6.44 -4.87
N LYS A 78 0.46 -6.51 -5.33
CA LYS A 78 -0.37 -5.36 -5.64
C LYS A 78 -0.99 -4.83 -4.36
N ILE A 79 -0.75 -3.56 -4.06
CA ILE A 79 -1.22 -2.89 -2.85
C ILE A 79 -2.18 -1.75 -3.17
N HIS A 80 -3.11 -1.50 -2.25
CA HIS A 80 -4.05 -0.40 -2.28
C HIS A 80 -4.14 0.27 -0.91
N PHE A 81 -4.02 1.60 -0.88
CA PHE A 81 -4.10 2.39 0.35
C PHE A 81 -4.52 3.82 0.08
N PHE A 82 -5.03 4.46 1.13
CA PHE A 82 -5.38 5.87 1.12
C PHE A 82 -4.22 6.71 1.60
N GLU A 83 -3.86 7.73 0.83
CA GLU A 83 -2.82 8.71 1.18
C GLU A 83 -3.51 9.95 1.78
N PRO A 84 -3.53 10.11 3.12
CA PRO A 84 -4.44 11.05 3.79
C PRO A 84 -4.10 12.52 3.52
N LEU A 85 -2.83 12.86 3.35
CA LEU A 85 -2.39 14.25 3.24
C LEU A 85 -2.73 14.89 1.88
N ILE A 86 -2.80 14.09 0.82
CA ILE A 86 -3.24 14.53 -0.51
C ILE A 86 -4.60 13.95 -0.91
N MET A 87 -5.24 13.20 0.00
CA MET A 87 -6.61 12.71 -0.10
C MET A 87 -6.89 11.84 -1.33
N ILE A 88 -5.91 11.03 -1.78
CA ILE A 88 -6.08 10.13 -2.92
C ILE A 88 -5.92 8.66 -2.56
N GLN A 89 -6.62 7.79 -3.29
CA GLN A 89 -6.36 6.36 -3.28
C GLN A 89 -5.16 6.08 -4.18
N ARG A 90 -4.24 5.26 -3.70
CA ARG A 90 -3.07 4.79 -4.45
C ARG A 90 -3.20 3.30 -4.66
N GLU A 91 -2.82 2.88 -5.86
CA GLU A 91 -2.66 1.48 -6.22
C GLU A 91 -1.32 1.32 -6.93
N GLY A 92 -0.64 0.21 -6.65
CA GLY A 92 0.65 -0.05 -7.26
C GLY A 92 1.22 -1.38 -6.83
N TRP A 93 2.35 -1.74 -7.42
CA TRP A 93 3.04 -2.97 -7.10
C TRP A 93 4.33 -2.68 -6.33
N VAL A 94 4.59 -3.52 -5.33
CA VAL A 94 5.84 -3.53 -4.58
C VAL A 94 6.46 -4.92 -4.63
N TRP A 95 7.76 -5.01 -4.41
CA TRP A 95 8.43 -6.30 -4.27
C TRP A 95 7.79 -7.10 -3.13
N ARG A 96 7.60 -8.40 -3.34
CA ARG A 96 7.02 -9.30 -2.33
C ARG A 96 7.82 -9.30 -1.03
N GLY A 97 9.15 -9.18 -1.12
CA GLY A 97 10.03 -9.05 0.05
C GLY A 97 9.83 -7.76 0.85
N ALA A 98 9.17 -6.75 0.28
CA ALA A 98 8.81 -5.51 0.97
C ALA A 98 7.50 -5.63 1.78
N VAL A 99 6.81 -6.78 1.70
CA VAL A 99 5.50 -7.00 2.31
C VAL A 99 5.59 -8.01 3.44
N THR A 100 4.97 -7.69 4.56
CA THR A 100 4.83 -8.57 5.72
C THR A 100 3.36 -8.65 6.12
N PRO A 101 2.83 -9.83 6.49
CA PRO A 101 1.47 -9.94 6.99
C PRO A 101 1.24 -9.03 8.19
N ALA A 102 0.11 -8.31 8.22
CA ALA A 102 -0.34 -7.68 9.45
C ALA A 102 -0.96 -8.80 10.31
N LYS A 103 -0.56 -8.92 11.57
CA LYS A 103 -1.26 -9.79 12.51
C LYS A 103 -2.63 -9.16 12.78
N ASP A 104 -3.67 -9.99 12.82
CA ASP A 104 -5.01 -9.61 13.23
C ASP A 104 -5.07 -9.28 14.73
#